data_AF-A0A1N7BQT3-F1
#
_entry.id   AF-A0A1N7BQT3-F1
#
_cell.length_a   1.000
_cell.length_b   1.000
_cell.length_c   1.000
_cell.angle_alpha   90.00
_cell.angle_beta   90.00
_cell.angle_gamma   90.00
#
_symmetry.space_group_name_H-M   'P 1'
#
loop_
_entity.id
_entity.type
_entity.pdbx_description
1 polymer ?
#
loop_
_entity_poly.entity_id
_entity_poly.type
_entity_poly.pdbx_seq_one_letter_code
_entity_poly.pdbx_strand_id
1 'polypeptide(L)'
;MDESQPVRGVTIADGRMTIEGIPAAYVQDPGRPLVLAADALRLVGGFASREGRLEDRRRIEAQARIVDGGLRRAGREGTATRLHLTLRPLQAAADETRLLLVIGWPEEEGGGLAFAEAFVPMVVFEALKADLLAGLADTLSLTASTSLWIREADRERATDRPVDRYLAPDGEAGDTAPARGFIEALEWRPSGPRQRETDEIAAVDAPPAPAPAPLAEAALDEADDETAEELRRINWSLRQLLVLFAFLLIILAIK
;
A
#
# COMPACT_ATOMS: atom_id res chain seq x y z
N MET A 1 -14.92 -13.16 -40.05
CA MET A 1 -16.26 -12.96 -39.48
C MET A 1 -16.01 -12.14 -38.23
N ASP A 2 -16.21 -10.84 -38.34
CA ASP A 2 -15.85 -9.85 -37.32
C ASP A 2 -17.06 -9.72 -36.40
N GLU A 3 -17.10 -10.54 -35.34
CA GLU A 3 -18.10 -10.40 -34.28
C GLU A 3 -17.68 -9.25 -33.37
N SER A 4 -17.94 -8.02 -33.82
CA SER A 4 -17.94 -6.86 -32.94
C SER A 4 -19.04 -7.09 -31.90
N GLN A 5 -18.68 -7.63 -30.74
CA GLN A 5 -19.60 -7.72 -29.61
C GLN A 5 -20.15 -6.31 -29.34
N PRO A 6 -21.47 -6.14 -29.17
CA PRO A 6 -22.03 -4.83 -28.90
C PRO A 6 -21.43 -4.28 -27.61
N VAL A 7 -21.07 -2.99 -27.64
CA VAL A 7 -20.70 -2.23 -26.44
C VAL A 7 -21.82 -2.41 -25.43
N ARG A 8 -21.55 -3.11 -24.31
CA ARG A 8 -22.56 -3.28 -23.26
C ARG A 8 -22.80 -1.91 -22.62
N GLY A 9 -24.04 -1.42 -22.66
CA GLY A 9 -24.39 -0.15 -22.01
C GLY A 9 -24.16 -0.22 -20.50
N VAL A 10 -23.38 0.73 -19.97
CA VAL A 10 -23.25 0.93 -18.52
C VAL A 10 -24.18 2.07 -18.11
N THR A 11 -25.02 1.82 -17.11
CA THR A 11 -25.88 2.86 -16.53
C THR A 11 -25.50 3.05 -15.07
N ILE A 12 -25.24 4.31 -14.68
CA ILE A 12 -25.03 4.69 -13.30
C ILE A 12 -26.12 5.70 -12.93
N ALA A 13 -27.01 5.30 -12.03
CA ALA A 13 -28.10 6.12 -11.53
C ALA A 13 -28.28 5.86 -10.02
N ASP A 14 -28.57 6.91 -9.25
CA ASP A 14 -28.83 6.82 -7.81
C ASP A 14 -27.76 6.06 -6.99
N GLY A 15 -26.47 6.19 -7.38
CA GLY A 15 -25.35 5.51 -6.72
C GLY A 15 -25.27 4.00 -7.00
N ARG A 16 -26.03 3.52 -7.98
CA ARG A 16 -26.09 2.13 -8.42
C ARG A 16 -25.63 2.03 -9.86
N MET A 17 -24.74 1.08 -10.13
CA MET A 17 -24.27 0.74 -11.47
C MET A 17 -24.93 -0.56 -11.95
N THR A 18 -25.45 -0.54 -13.16
CA THR A 18 -25.96 -1.73 -13.88
C THR A 18 -25.28 -1.82 -15.24
N ILE A 19 -25.16 -3.05 -15.75
CA ILE A 19 -24.53 -3.33 -17.05
C ILE A 19 -25.52 -4.12 -17.90
N GLU A 20 -25.77 -3.64 -19.11
CA GLU A 20 -26.66 -4.30 -20.06
C GLU A 20 -26.26 -5.76 -20.30
N GLY A 21 -27.27 -6.65 -20.28
CA GLY A 21 -27.06 -8.10 -20.43
C GLY A 21 -26.50 -8.81 -19.20
N ILE A 22 -26.28 -8.10 -18.08
CA ILE A 22 -25.78 -8.69 -16.83
C ILE A 22 -26.81 -8.46 -15.71
N PRO A 23 -27.37 -9.52 -15.12
CA PRO A 23 -28.43 -9.40 -14.11
C PRO A 23 -27.93 -8.93 -12.73
N ALA A 24 -26.66 -8.54 -12.61
CA ALA A 24 -26.07 -8.04 -11.37
C ALA A 24 -26.08 -6.50 -11.36
N ALA A 25 -26.43 -5.95 -10.20
CA ALA A 25 -26.22 -4.55 -9.88
C ALA A 25 -25.05 -4.39 -8.92
N TYR A 26 -24.43 -3.22 -8.99
CA TYR A 26 -23.26 -2.87 -8.20
C TYR A 26 -23.51 -1.55 -7.48
N VAL A 27 -22.96 -1.44 -6.27
CA VAL A 27 -23.06 -0.23 -5.43
C VAL A 27 -21.70 0.07 -4.81
N GLN A 28 -21.47 1.32 -4.41
CA GLN A 28 -20.33 1.65 -3.57
C GLN A 28 -20.70 1.44 -2.09
N ASP A 29 -19.72 0.96 -1.31
CA ASP A 29 -19.87 0.73 0.13
C ASP A 29 -18.71 1.41 0.89
N PRO A 30 -18.84 2.70 1.23
CA PRO A 30 -17.81 3.41 1.98
C PRO A 30 -17.64 2.89 3.41
N GLY A 31 -18.57 2.06 3.93
CA GLY A 31 -18.44 1.44 5.25
C GLY A 31 -17.47 0.27 5.29
N ARG A 32 -16.98 -0.19 4.13
CA ARG A 32 -16.07 -1.32 3.99
C ARG A 32 -14.80 -0.90 3.24
N PRO A 33 -13.79 -0.38 3.95
CA PRO A 33 -12.56 0.05 3.30
C PRO A 33 -11.85 -1.11 2.60
N LEU A 34 -11.07 -0.78 1.57
CA LEU A 34 -10.11 -1.71 0.99
C LEU A 34 -8.92 -1.84 1.94
N VAL A 35 -8.49 -3.07 2.18
CA VAL A 35 -7.27 -3.36 2.92
C VAL A 35 -6.30 -4.11 2.01
N LEU A 36 -5.08 -3.59 1.90
CA LEU A 36 -3.97 -4.21 1.23
C LEU A 36 -2.91 -4.62 2.26
N ALA A 37 -2.35 -5.81 2.08
CA ALA A 37 -1.14 -6.22 2.78
C ALA A 37 -0.07 -6.45 1.72
N ALA A 38 1.11 -5.89 1.89
CA ALA A 38 2.20 -5.98 0.95
C ALA A 38 3.49 -6.46 1.62
N ASP A 39 4.30 -7.15 0.84
CA ASP A 39 5.60 -7.69 1.19
C ASP A 39 6.58 -7.46 0.04
N ALA A 40 7.82 -7.91 0.22
CA ALA A 40 8.90 -7.75 -0.76
C ALA A 40 9.11 -6.28 -1.18
N LEU A 41 9.12 -5.38 -0.19
CA LEU A 41 9.35 -3.95 -0.43
C LEU A 41 10.74 -3.73 -1.03
N ARG A 42 10.79 -2.94 -2.10
CA ARG A 42 12.03 -2.63 -2.81
C ARG A 42 12.08 -1.15 -3.17
N LEU A 43 13.14 -0.48 -2.73
CA LEU A 43 13.43 0.87 -3.19
C LEU A 43 13.91 0.84 -4.65
N VAL A 44 13.22 1.58 -5.51
CA VAL A 44 13.64 1.79 -6.90
C VAL A 44 13.97 3.26 -7.10
N GLY A 45 15.25 3.54 -7.28
CA GLY A 45 15.77 4.88 -7.57
C GLY A 45 15.90 5.13 -9.08
N GLY A 46 16.00 6.41 -9.44
CA GLY A 46 16.32 6.83 -10.80
C GLY A 46 15.88 8.26 -11.08
N PHE A 47 16.50 8.85 -12.09
CA PHE A 47 16.07 10.12 -12.66
C PHE A 47 15.64 9.88 -14.10
N ALA A 48 14.61 10.59 -14.55
CA ALA A 48 14.21 10.59 -15.95
C ALA A 48 14.23 12.02 -16.49
N SER A 49 14.67 12.20 -17.73
CA SER A 49 14.50 13.47 -18.43
C SER A 49 13.10 13.49 -19.03
N ARG A 50 12.28 14.48 -18.65
CA ARG A 50 10.98 14.76 -19.26
C ARG A 50 10.93 16.24 -19.61
N GLU A 51 10.62 16.53 -20.87
CA GLU A 51 10.49 17.91 -21.37
C GLU A 51 11.73 18.78 -21.03
N GLY A 52 12.92 18.17 -21.06
CA GLY A 52 14.18 18.84 -20.74
C GLY A 52 14.45 19.09 -19.25
N ARG A 53 13.56 18.62 -18.36
CA ARG A 53 13.74 18.66 -16.90
C ARG A 53 14.08 17.29 -16.36
N LEU A 54 15.02 17.24 -15.42
CA LEU A 54 15.32 16.02 -14.68
C LEU A 54 14.24 15.82 -13.60
N GLU A 55 13.49 14.74 -13.71
CA GLU A 55 12.47 14.32 -12.76
C GLU A 55 12.99 13.19 -11.89
N ASP A 56 12.82 13.34 -10.58
CA ASP A 56 13.05 12.28 -9.62
C ASP A 56 11.95 11.21 -9.74
N ARG A 57 12.34 9.97 -10.05
CA ARG A 57 11.45 8.81 -10.20
C ARG A 57 11.63 7.78 -9.09
N ARG A 58 12.16 8.20 -7.94
CA ARG A 58 12.20 7.38 -6.73
C ARG A 58 10.80 6.88 -6.37
N ARG A 59 10.71 5.59 -6.09
CA ARG A 59 9.49 4.90 -5.67
C ARG A 59 9.84 3.68 -4.83
N ILE A 60 8.88 3.18 -4.08
CA ILE A 60 8.98 1.88 -3.42
C ILE A 60 7.98 0.97 -4.11
N GLU A 61 8.45 -0.18 -4.57
CA GLU A 61 7.62 -1.21 -5.17
C GLU A 61 7.42 -2.36 -4.18
N ALA A 62 6.26 -3.02 -4.24
CA ALA A 62 5.95 -4.18 -3.41
C ALA A 62 4.95 -5.09 -4.13
N GLN A 63 4.84 -6.34 -3.65
CA GLN A 63 3.75 -7.22 -4.03
C GLN A 63 2.64 -7.09 -2.98
N ALA A 64 1.47 -6.60 -3.39
CA ALA A 64 0.32 -6.49 -2.50
C ALA A 64 -0.67 -7.65 -2.73
N ARG A 65 -1.34 -8.06 -1.66
CA ARG A 65 -2.54 -8.89 -1.68
C ARG A 65 -3.73 -8.07 -1.17
N ILE A 66 -4.90 -8.33 -1.74
CA ILE A 66 -6.17 -7.80 -1.23
C ILE A 66 -6.60 -8.65 -0.04
N VAL A 67 -6.89 -8.00 1.08
CA VAL A 67 -7.43 -8.68 2.26
C VAL A 67 -8.95 -8.80 2.09
N ASP A 68 -9.47 -10.00 2.38
CA ASP A 68 -10.90 -10.32 2.37
C ASP A 68 -11.63 -10.03 1.04
N GLY A 69 -11.11 -10.61 -0.04
CA GLY A 69 -11.75 -10.63 -1.36
C GLY A 69 -10.75 -10.61 -2.52
N GLY A 70 -11.23 -10.21 -3.70
CA GLY A 70 -10.38 -9.91 -4.85
C GLY A 70 -10.82 -8.66 -5.60
N LEU A 71 -9.98 -8.20 -6.52
CA LEU A 71 -10.30 -7.16 -7.49
C LEU A 71 -10.79 -7.80 -8.78
N ARG A 72 -11.86 -7.25 -9.34
CA ARG A 72 -12.52 -7.75 -10.54
C ARG A 72 -12.86 -6.58 -11.45
N ARG A 73 -13.14 -6.90 -12.72
CA ARG A 73 -13.69 -5.95 -13.69
C ARG A 73 -15.18 -6.23 -13.82
N ALA A 74 -16.02 -5.22 -13.64
CA ALA A 74 -17.46 -5.43 -13.70
C ALA A 74 -17.86 -5.96 -15.08
N GLY A 75 -18.64 -7.04 -15.08
CA GLY A 75 -19.10 -7.70 -16.30
C GLY A 75 -18.06 -8.51 -17.08
N ARG A 76 -16.88 -8.75 -16.51
CA ARG A 76 -15.84 -9.62 -17.07
C ARG A 76 -15.44 -10.73 -16.11
N GLU A 77 -14.85 -11.77 -16.69
CA GLU A 77 -14.22 -12.83 -15.93
C GLU A 77 -12.82 -12.43 -15.43
N GLY A 78 -12.30 -13.21 -14.49
CA GLY A 78 -11.03 -12.96 -13.83
C GLY A 78 -11.17 -12.30 -12.46
N THR A 79 -10.23 -12.61 -11.58
CA THR A 79 -10.14 -12.05 -10.24
C THR A 79 -8.66 -11.95 -9.87
N ALA A 80 -8.22 -10.75 -9.51
CA ALA A 80 -6.88 -10.52 -8.99
C ALA A 80 -6.96 -10.52 -7.46
N THR A 81 -6.25 -11.44 -6.83
CA THR A 81 -6.02 -11.43 -5.38
C THR A 81 -4.72 -10.73 -5.02
N ARG A 82 -3.84 -10.54 -6.02
CA ARG A 82 -2.54 -9.87 -5.91
C ARG A 82 -2.46 -8.71 -6.89
N LEU A 83 -1.76 -7.67 -6.46
CA LEU A 83 -1.56 -6.42 -7.17
C LEU A 83 -0.08 -6.03 -7.12
N HIS A 84 0.42 -5.37 -8.15
CA HIS A 84 1.68 -4.65 -8.04
C HIS A 84 1.42 -3.32 -7.32
N LEU A 85 2.06 -3.10 -6.17
CA LEU A 85 1.93 -1.85 -5.40
C LEU A 85 3.14 -0.96 -5.68
N THR A 86 2.87 0.29 -6.05
CA THR A 86 3.89 1.34 -6.17
C THR A 86 3.56 2.48 -5.23
N LEU A 87 4.49 2.85 -4.34
CA LEU A 87 4.41 4.06 -3.52
C LEU A 87 5.30 5.14 -4.14
N ARG A 88 4.71 6.32 -4.38
CA ARG A 88 5.40 7.50 -4.91
C ARG A 88 5.31 8.66 -3.94
N PRO A 89 6.38 9.46 -3.80
CA PRO A 89 6.28 10.72 -3.10
C PRO A 89 5.42 11.70 -3.92
N LEU A 90 4.54 12.43 -3.24
CA LEU A 90 3.90 13.61 -3.80
C LEU A 90 4.98 14.66 -4.11
N GLN A 91 4.92 15.25 -5.30
CA GLN A 91 5.84 16.30 -5.70
C GLN A 91 5.58 17.54 -4.85
N ALA A 92 6.65 18.16 -4.34
CA ALA A 92 6.64 19.21 -3.31
C ALA A 92 5.86 20.50 -3.63
N ALA A 93 5.28 20.62 -4.83
CA ALA A 93 4.40 21.74 -5.19
C ALA A 93 2.97 21.58 -4.67
N ALA A 94 2.60 20.41 -4.15
CA ALA A 94 1.29 20.17 -3.55
C ALA A 94 1.38 20.35 -2.03
N ASP A 95 0.66 21.34 -1.48
CA ASP A 95 0.30 21.44 -0.04
C ASP A 95 -0.61 20.27 0.41
N GLU A 96 -0.67 19.19 -0.38
CA GLU A 96 -1.54 18.06 -0.18
C GLU A 96 -0.92 17.09 0.83
N THR A 97 -1.51 17.09 2.02
CA THR A 97 -1.16 16.14 3.09
C THR A 97 -1.88 14.80 2.95
N ARG A 98 -2.78 14.68 1.97
CA ARG A 98 -3.62 13.49 1.77
C ARG A 98 -2.81 12.40 1.09
N LEU A 99 -2.94 11.19 1.60
CA LEU A 99 -2.43 9.99 0.94
C LEU A 99 -3.49 9.52 -0.06
N LEU A 100 -3.11 9.41 -1.33
CA LEU A 100 -4.01 9.06 -2.43
C LEU A 100 -3.73 7.65 -2.91
N LEU A 101 -4.77 6.98 -3.41
CA LEU A 101 -4.68 5.65 -3.99
C LEU A 101 -5.36 5.62 -5.36
N VAL A 102 -4.71 5.02 -6.34
CA VAL A 102 -5.27 4.65 -7.64
C VAL A 102 -5.16 3.15 -7.80
N ILE A 103 -6.23 2.48 -8.20
CA ILE A 103 -6.27 1.04 -8.44
C ILE A 103 -6.80 0.80 -9.84
N GLY A 104 -6.12 -0.02 -10.60
CA GLY A 104 -6.51 -0.28 -11.98
C GLY A 104 -6.07 -1.64 -12.47
N TRP A 105 -6.44 -1.89 -13.71
CA TRP A 105 -6.01 -3.05 -14.48
C TRP A 105 -5.35 -2.53 -15.75
N PRO A 106 -4.11 -2.91 -16.08
CA PRO A 106 -3.46 -2.42 -17.29
C PRO A 106 -4.23 -2.89 -18.54
N GLU A 107 -4.24 -2.03 -19.54
CA GLU A 107 -4.93 -2.23 -20.82
C GLU A 107 -4.10 -3.06 -21.83
N GLU A 108 -2.81 -3.31 -21.56
CA GLU A 108 -1.90 -4.00 -22.50
C GLU A 108 -2.37 -5.41 -22.92
N GLU A 109 -2.27 -5.68 -24.23
CA GLU A 109 -2.40 -7.01 -24.84
C GLU A 109 -1.43 -7.99 -24.16
N GLY A 110 -1.97 -8.88 -23.34
CA GLY A 110 -1.19 -9.82 -22.53
C GLY A 110 -1.70 -10.00 -21.11
N GLY A 111 -2.66 -9.18 -20.67
CA GLY A 111 -3.31 -9.37 -19.37
C GLY A 111 -2.37 -9.07 -18.21
N GLY A 112 -1.78 -7.88 -18.22
CA GLY A 112 -0.91 -7.42 -17.14
C GLY A 112 -1.59 -7.52 -15.76
N LEU A 113 -0.75 -7.63 -14.73
CA LEU A 113 -1.20 -7.70 -13.34
C LEU A 113 -1.94 -6.41 -12.97
N ALA A 114 -3.04 -6.53 -12.25
CA ALA A 114 -3.69 -5.38 -11.64
C ALA A 114 -2.71 -4.62 -10.73
N PHE A 115 -2.90 -3.31 -10.61
CA PHE A 115 -1.97 -2.44 -9.91
C PHE A 115 -2.68 -1.59 -8.86
N ALA A 116 -1.88 -1.16 -7.88
CA ALA A 116 -2.22 -0.14 -6.90
C ALA A 116 -1.08 0.89 -6.89
N GLU A 117 -1.41 2.16 -7.05
CA GLU A 117 -0.46 3.27 -7.01
C GLU A 117 -0.85 4.21 -5.87
N ALA A 118 0.01 4.28 -4.87
CA ALA A 118 -0.15 5.11 -3.70
C ALA A 118 0.72 6.36 -3.81
N PHE A 119 0.13 7.53 -3.63
CA PHE A 119 0.86 8.80 -3.57
C PHE A 119 0.86 9.28 -2.13
N VAL A 120 2.05 9.42 -1.55
CA VAL A 120 2.23 9.70 -0.13
C VAL A 120 3.03 11.00 0.07
N PRO A 121 2.81 11.75 1.15
CA PRO A 121 3.64 12.90 1.49
C PRO A 121 5.12 12.51 1.56
N MET A 122 6.01 13.43 1.13
CA MET A 122 7.45 13.19 1.11
C MET A 122 8.00 12.72 2.48
N VAL A 123 7.48 13.29 3.58
CA VAL A 123 7.87 12.90 4.95
C VAL A 123 7.56 11.42 5.25
N VAL A 124 6.41 10.92 4.78
CA VAL A 124 6.03 9.51 4.95
C VAL A 124 6.90 8.62 4.08
N PHE A 125 7.16 9.04 2.84
CA PHE A 125 8.03 8.31 1.91
C PHE A 125 9.45 8.14 2.45
N GLU A 126 10.06 9.23 2.94
CA GLU A 126 11.43 9.20 3.47
C GLU A 126 11.52 8.42 4.79
N ALA A 127 10.49 8.47 5.64
CA ALA A 127 10.42 7.64 6.86
C ALA A 127 10.39 6.14 6.51
N LEU A 128 9.48 5.72 5.62
CA LEU A 128 9.41 4.33 5.17
C LEU A 128 10.71 3.89 4.48
N LYS A 129 11.32 4.76 3.67
CA LYS A 129 12.60 4.48 3.03
C LYS A 129 13.72 4.27 4.05
N ALA A 130 13.80 5.11 5.09
CA ALA A 130 14.81 4.97 6.13
C ALA A 130 14.63 3.64 6.88
N ASP A 131 13.40 3.30 7.27
CA ASP A 131 13.09 2.04 7.95
C ASP A 131 13.34 0.83 7.05
N LEU A 132 13.03 0.91 5.75
CA LEU A 132 13.33 -0.14 4.78
C LEU A 132 14.84 -0.40 4.68
N LEU A 133 15.65 0.65 4.61
CA LEU A 133 17.11 0.55 4.55
C LEU A 133 17.70 0.02 5.87
N ALA A 134 17.04 0.28 7.00
CA ALA A 134 17.41 -0.24 8.31
C ALA A 134 16.90 -1.67 8.60
N GLY A 135 16.17 -2.31 7.66
CA GLY A 135 15.56 -3.62 7.86
C GLY A 135 14.39 -3.63 8.86
N LEU A 136 13.76 -2.46 9.06
CA LEU A 136 12.63 -2.25 9.96
C LEU A 136 11.27 -2.25 9.23
N ALA A 137 11.26 -2.36 7.90
CA ALA A 137 10.05 -2.30 7.08
C ALA A 137 10.03 -3.38 5.97
N ASP A 138 9.71 -4.61 6.35
CA ASP A 138 9.60 -5.72 5.39
C ASP A 138 8.16 -5.97 4.93
N THR A 139 7.19 -5.56 5.75
CA THR A 139 5.76 -5.70 5.46
C THR A 139 5.07 -4.35 5.61
N LEU A 140 4.07 -4.11 4.77
CA LEU A 140 3.27 -2.89 4.72
C LEU A 140 1.79 -3.26 4.74
N SER A 141 0.98 -2.53 5.51
CA SER A 141 -0.47 -2.58 5.45
C SER A 141 -1.03 -1.21 5.11
N LEU A 142 -2.01 -1.20 4.23
CA LEU A 142 -2.69 0.00 3.75
C LEU A 142 -4.20 -0.21 3.85
N THR A 143 -4.89 0.74 4.48
CA THR A 143 -6.35 0.80 4.53
C THR A 143 -6.82 2.04 3.79
N ALA A 144 -7.79 1.89 2.88
CA ALA A 144 -8.27 2.99 2.05
C ALA A 144 -9.78 2.94 1.79
N SER A 145 -10.41 4.11 1.84
CA SER A 145 -11.73 4.33 1.25
C SER A 145 -11.57 4.54 -0.26
N THR A 146 -12.33 3.80 -1.07
CA THR A 146 -12.18 3.79 -2.53
C THR A 146 -13.51 3.93 -3.24
N SER A 147 -13.47 4.37 -4.50
CA SER A 147 -14.62 4.38 -5.42
C SER A 147 -14.89 3.01 -6.06
N LEU A 148 -14.31 1.92 -5.52
CA LEU A 148 -14.57 0.57 -6.01
C LEU A 148 -16.02 0.16 -5.74
N TRP A 149 -16.57 -0.64 -6.64
CA TRP A 149 -17.92 -1.16 -6.53
C TRP A 149 -17.93 -2.53 -5.85
N ILE A 150 -19.01 -2.88 -5.20
CA ILE A 150 -19.32 -4.24 -4.76
C ILE A 150 -20.62 -4.68 -5.42
N ARG A 151 -20.91 -5.99 -5.45
CA ARG A 151 -22.26 -6.43 -5.86
C ARG A 151 -23.26 -5.97 -4.82
N GLU A 152 -24.43 -5.51 -5.28
CA GLU A 152 -25.51 -5.06 -4.39
C GLU A 152 -25.94 -6.16 -3.41
N ALA A 153 -25.96 -7.42 -3.86
CA ALA A 153 -26.25 -8.59 -3.02
C ALA A 153 -25.24 -8.82 -1.87
N ASP A 154 -24.03 -8.24 -1.96
CA ASP A 154 -23.00 -8.35 -0.93
C ASP A 154 -23.05 -7.20 0.08
N ARG A 155 -23.89 -6.17 -0.13
CA ARG A 155 -23.98 -4.97 0.72
C ARG A 155 -24.37 -5.28 2.16
N GLU A 156 -25.32 -6.18 2.35
CA GLU A 156 -25.82 -6.56 3.69
C GLU A 156 -25.01 -7.70 4.31
N ARG A 157 -23.98 -8.20 3.60
CA ARG A 157 -23.11 -9.23 4.14
C ARG A 157 -22.34 -8.67 5.34
N ALA A 158 -22.15 -9.48 6.38
CA ALA A 158 -21.37 -9.09 7.55
C ALA A 158 -19.96 -8.58 7.17
N THR A 159 -19.44 -7.61 7.93
CA THR A 159 -18.19 -6.90 7.62
C THR A 159 -16.96 -7.80 7.65
N ASP A 160 -17.01 -8.89 8.40
CA ASP A 160 -15.96 -9.91 8.54
C ASP A 160 -15.90 -10.90 7.37
N ARG A 161 -16.91 -10.90 6.48
CA ARG A 161 -16.93 -11.80 5.33
C ARG A 161 -16.24 -11.19 4.12
N PRO A 162 -15.46 -11.99 3.35
CA PRO A 162 -14.86 -11.53 2.11
C PRO A 162 -15.88 -11.01 1.09
N VAL A 163 -15.51 -9.91 0.42
CA VAL A 163 -16.31 -9.29 -0.64
C VAL A 163 -15.40 -8.90 -1.80
N ASP A 164 -15.76 -9.33 -3.00
CA ASP A 164 -15.09 -8.92 -4.22
C ASP A 164 -15.40 -7.46 -4.56
N ARG A 165 -14.37 -6.75 -4.99
CA ARG A 165 -14.44 -5.35 -5.39
C ARG A 165 -14.26 -5.23 -6.90
N TYR A 166 -14.99 -4.31 -7.51
CA TYR A 166 -15.14 -4.21 -8.95
C TYR A 166 -14.74 -2.82 -9.42
N LEU A 167 -13.91 -2.80 -10.46
CA LEU A 167 -13.71 -1.61 -11.27
C LEU A 167 -14.85 -1.46 -12.28
N ALA A 168 -15.25 -0.22 -12.56
CA ALA A 168 -16.29 0.09 -13.54
C ALA A 168 -15.73 0.00 -14.97
N PRO A 169 -16.55 -0.33 -15.98
CA PRO A 169 -16.14 -0.21 -17.38
C PRO A 169 -15.97 1.26 -17.78
N ASP A 170 -15.04 1.58 -18.67
CA ASP A 170 -14.74 2.98 -19.07
C ASP A 170 -15.54 3.47 -20.30
N GLY A 171 -16.60 2.76 -20.67
CA GLY A 171 -17.45 3.11 -21.83
C GLY A 171 -16.89 2.69 -23.20
N GLU A 172 -15.58 2.53 -23.34
CA GLU A 172 -14.96 1.88 -24.52
C GLU A 172 -14.98 0.35 -24.40
N ALA A 173 -15.07 -0.33 -25.55
CA ALA A 173 -15.22 -1.79 -25.64
C ALA A 173 -13.91 -2.52 -25.30
N GLY A 174 -13.51 -2.51 -24.04
CA GLY A 174 -12.14 -2.93 -23.72
C GLY A 174 -11.73 -2.56 -22.32
N ASP A 175 -12.15 -1.38 -21.88
CA ASP A 175 -11.41 -0.71 -20.84
C ASP A 175 -12.19 -0.61 -19.54
N THR A 176 -11.40 -0.39 -18.50
CA THR A 176 -11.86 -0.41 -17.13
C THR A 176 -11.36 0.85 -16.46
N ALA A 177 -12.29 1.71 -16.04
CA ALA A 177 -11.95 2.94 -15.38
C ALA A 177 -11.23 2.63 -14.05
N PRO A 178 -10.05 3.24 -13.79
CA PRO A 178 -9.34 3.06 -12.54
C PRO A 178 -10.16 3.63 -11.38
N ALA A 179 -10.17 2.92 -10.25
CA ALA A 179 -10.76 3.42 -9.02
C ALA A 179 -9.77 4.34 -8.31
N ARG A 180 -10.31 5.37 -7.65
CA ARG A 180 -9.54 6.32 -6.84
C ARG A 180 -9.98 6.24 -5.40
N GLY A 181 -9.09 6.60 -4.49
CA GLY A 181 -9.36 6.53 -3.06
C GLY A 181 -8.40 7.37 -2.23
N PHE A 182 -8.72 7.43 -0.95
CA PHE A 182 -7.90 8.05 0.08
C PHE A 182 -7.39 6.94 1.01
N ILE A 183 -6.09 6.96 1.29
CA ILE A 183 -5.49 6.08 2.27
C ILE A 183 -5.74 6.68 3.64
N GLU A 184 -6.38 5.90 4.50
CA GLU A 184 -6.77 6.28 5.85
C GLU A 184 -5.70 5.86 6.86
N ALA A 185 -5.04 4.73 6.61
CA ALA A 185 -3.95 4.21 7.42
C ALA A 185 -2.88 3.56 6.54
N LEU A 186 -1.61 3.81 6.88
CA LEU A 186 -0.44 3.21 6.27
C LEU A 186 0.52 2.82 7.38
N GLU A 187 0.77 1.52 7.54
CA GLU A 187 1.59 0.97 8.61
C GLU A 187 2.64 0.03 8.02
N TRP A 188 3.85 0.04 8.57
CA TRP A 188 4.89 -0.92 8.21
C TRP A 188 5.58 -1.47 9.45
N ARG A 189 6.14 -2.66 9.31
CA ARG A 189 6.84 -3.36 10.39
C ARG A 189 7.88 -4.34 9.86
N PRO A 190 8.86 -4.74 10.68
CA PRO A 190 9.77 -5.83 10.34
C PRO A 190 8.99 -7.13 10.15
N SER A 191 9.57 -8.06 9.39
CA SER A 191 9.08 -9.44 9.35
C SER A 191 9.13 -10.01 10.77
N GLY A 192 8.00 -10.46 11.30
CA GLY A 192 7.98 -11.09 12.61
C GLY A 192 8.88 -12.33 12.65
N PRO A 193 9.31 -12.80 13.84
CA PRO A 193 10.23 -13.94 14.00
C PRO A 193 9.76 -15.23 13.29
N ARG A 194 8.46 -15.38 13.04
CA ARG A 194 7.86 -16.53 12.35
C ARG A 194 8.27 -16.68 10.86
N GLN A 195 8.75 -15.62 10.20
CA GLN A 195 9.20 -15.67 8.80
C GLN A 195 10.70 -15.95 8.67
N ARG A 196 11.52 -15.44 9.60
CA ARG A 196 12.95 -15.80 9.68
C ARG A 196 13.15 -17.29 9.88
N GLU A 197 12.34 -17.93 10.74
CA GLU A 197 12.39 -19.39 10.90
C GLU A 197 12.02 -20.14 9.61
N THR A 198 11.12 -19.62 8.76
CA THR A 198 10.77 -20.32 7.51
C THR A 198 11.87 -20.23 6.46
N ASP A 199 12.54 -19.08 6.36
CA ASP A 199 13.69 -18.89 5.47
C ASP A 199 14.95 -19.60 6.01
N GLU A 200 15.11 -19.68 7.34
CA GLU A 200 16.19 -20.40 8.00
C GLU A 200 15.99 -21.93 7.91
N ILE A 201 14.74 -22.42 7.97
CA ILE A 201 14.40 -23.83 7.70
C ILE A 201 14.57 -24.18 6.21
N ALA A 202 14.29 -23.26 5.28
CA ALA A 202 14.55 -23.46 3.86
C ALA A 202 16.06 -23.51 3.53
N ALA A 203 16.92 -22.88 4.36
CA ALA A 203 18.37 -22.95 4.23
C ALA A 203 18.99 -24.26 4.74
N VAL A 204 18.23 -25.11 5.47
CA VAL A 204 18.73 -26.38 6.02
C VAL A 204 18.90 -27.47 4.95
N ASP A 205 18.29 -27.33 3.77
CA ASP A 205 18.38 -28.32 2.67
C ASP A 205 19.47 -28.00 1.61
N ALA A 206 20.28 -26.96 1.82
CA ALA A 206 21.44 -26.68 0.97
C ALA A 206 22.69 -27.44 1.50
N PRO A 207 23.40 -28.24 0.67
CA PRO A 207 24.62 -28.91 1.11
C PRO A 207 25.69 -27.89 1.53
N PRO A 208 26.48 -28.17 2.59
CA PRO A 208 27.31 -27.17 3.25
C PRO A 208 28.46 -26.72 2.35
N ALA A 209 28.59 -25.40 2.19
CA ALA A 209 29.81 -24.79 1.67
C ALA A 209 30.91 -24.84 2.76
N PRO A 210 32.19 -25.04 2.41
CA PRO A 210 33.27 -25.17 3.37
C PRO A 210 33.53 -23.84 4.10
N ALA A 211 33.64 -23.92 5.42
CA ALA A 211 33.91 -22.80 6.31
C ALA A 211 35.30 -22.18 6.06
N PRO A 212 35.43 -20.83 6.03
CA PRO A 212 36.69 -20.15 6.30
C PRO A 212 36.88 -19.91 7.82
N ALA A 213 38.15 -19.97 8.22
CA ALA A 213 38.70 -19.92 9.58
C ALA A 213 38.44 -18.60 10.35
N PRO A 214 38.56 -18.59 11.69
CA PRO A 214 38.16 -17.47 12.52
C PRO A 214 39.21 -16.34 12.52
N LEU A 215 38.76 -15.09 12.44
CA LEU A 215 39.56 -13.90 12.67
C LEU A 215 38.86 -13.00 13.70
N ALA A 216 39.40 -13.08 14.92
CA ALA A 216 39.47 -12.09 16.00
C ALA A 216 38.31 -11.09 16.21
N GLU A 217 37.56 -11.33 17.29
CA GLU A 217 36.84 -10.32 18.06
C GLU A 217 37.85 -9.35 18.70
N ALA A 218 37.74 -8.06 18.38
CA ALA A 218 38.04 -6.95 19.28
C ALA A 218 37.62 -5.62 18.64
N ALA A 219 36.89 -4.79 19.41
CA ALA A 219 36.65 -3.35 19.23
C ALA A 219 35.38 -2.87 18.51
N LEU A 220 34.19 -3.36 18.88
CA LEU A 220 32.91 -2.68 18.55
C LEU A 220 32.01 -2.36 19.76
N ASP A 221 32.32 -2.82 20.98
CA ASP A 221 31.41 -2.67 22.13
C ASP A 221 31.40 -1.29 22.81
N GLU A 222 32.30 -0.36 22.49
CA GLU A 222 32.35 0.95 23.18
C GLU A 222 31.55 2.08 22.49
N ALA A 223 31.17 1.92 21.22
CA ALA A 223 30.49 2.99 20.46
C ALA A 223 28.95 2.94 20.51
N ASP A 224 28.37 1.77 20.78
CA ASP A 224 26.91 1.58 20.82
C ASP A 224 26.28 2.03 22.17
N ASP A 225 27.03 1.94 23.27
CA ASP A 225 26.51 2.33 24.59
C ASP A 225 26.37 3.86 24.74
N GLU A 226 27.27 4.65 24.14
CA GLU A 226 27.25 6.11 24.26
C GLU A 226 26.06 6.74 23.51
N THR A 227 25.69 6.18 22.35
CA THR A 227 24.54 6.66 21.55
C THR A 227 23.20 6.21 22.12
N ALA A 228 23.13 5.01 22.72
CA ALA A 228 21.95 4.53 23.42
C ALA A 228 21.63 5.36 24.68
N GLU A 229 22.65 5.81 25.41
CA GLU A 229 22.48 6.69 26.56
C GLU A 229 22.04 8.11 26.18
N GLU A 230 22.53 8.67 25.06
CA GLU A 230 22.07 9.96 24.53
C GLU A 230 20.60 9.91 24.08
N LEU A 231 20.19 8.85 23.37
CA LEU A 231 18.79 8.65 22.96
C LEU A 231 17.86 8.48 24.17
N ARG A 232 18.32 7.80 25.22
CA ARG A 232 17.56 7.64 26.47
C ARG A 232 17.42 8.96 27.23
N ARG A 233 18.44 9.82 27.19
CA ARG A 233 18.42 11.18 27.77
C ARG A 233 17.48 12.12 27.00
N ILE A 234 17.45 12.03 25.66
CA ILE A 234 16.53 12.80 24.81
C ILE A 234 15.07 12.39 25.04
N ASN A 235 14.79 11.08 25.09
CA ASN A 235 13.43 10.59 25.34
C ASN A 235 12.90 11.03 26.72
N TRP A 236 13.79 11.10 27.72
CA TRP A 236 13.44 11.58 29.05
C TRP A 236 13.18 13.09 29.11
N SER A 237 14.00 13.91 28.43
CA SER A 237 13.79 15.37 28.38
C SER A 237 12.52 15.76 27.63
N LEU A 238 12.18 15.05 26.55
CA LEU A 238 10.94 15.27 25.81
C LEU A 238 9.70 14.95 26.67
N ARG A 239 9.77 13.89 27.47
CA ARG A 239 8.71 13.53 28.40
C ARG A 239 8.51 14.60 29.48
N GLN A 240 9.59 15.20 29.99
CA GLN A 240 9.50 16.33 30.93
C GLN A 240 8.93 17.59 30.28
N LEU A 241 9.30 17.90 29.03
CA LEU A 241 8.75 19.03 28.29
C LEU A 241 7.23 18.88 28.08
N LEU A 242 6.76 17.68 27.73
CA LEU A 242 5.33 17.39 27.56
C LEU A 242 4.55 17.54 28.88
N VAL A 243 5.12 17.09 30.00
CA VAL A 243 4.49 17.26 31.33
C VAL A 243 4.41 18.75 31.70
N LEU A 244 5.46 19.54 31.42
CA LEU A 244 5.44 20.98 31.67
C LEU A 244 4.37 21.69 30.83
N PHE A 245 4.26 21.33 29.54
CA PHE A 245 3.24 21.85 28.64
C PHE A 245 1.83 21.50 29.11
N ALA A 246 1.60 20.25 29.51
CA ALA A 246 0.32 19.83 30.08
C ALA A 246 -0.02 20.64 31.34
N PHE A 247 0.95 20.88 32.21
CA PHE A 247 0.75 21.69 33.41
C PHE A 247 0.42 23.15 33.09
N LEU A 248 1.08 23.74 32.09
CA LEU A 248 0.84 25.11 31.65
C LEU A 248 -0.57 25.26 31.04
N LEU A 249 -1.01 24.27 30.27
CA LEU A 249 -2.37 24.21 29.71
C LEU A 249 -3.42 24.07 30.82
N ILE A 250 -3.16 23.28 31.86
CA ILE A 250 -4.05 23.15 33.02
C ILE A 250 -4.15 24.49 33.77
N ILE A 251 -3.04 25.19 34.00
CA ILE A 251 -3.04 26.51 34.66
C ILE A 251 -3.81 27.54 33.82
N LEU A 252 -3.66 27.52 32.49
CA LEU A 252 -4.40 28.42 31.59
C LEU A 252 -5.90 28.12 31.58
N ALA A 253 -6.30 26.85 31.71
CA ALA A 253 -7.69 26.44 31.74
C ALA A 253 -8.39 26.72 33.09
N ILE A 254 -7.64 26.92 34.17
CA ILE A 254 -8.16 27.20 35.52
C ILE A 254 -8.29 28.72 35.78
N LYS A 255 -7.85 29.57 34.84
CA LYS A 255 -7.98 31.03 34.93
C LYS A 255 -9.10 31.56 34.03
#